data_AF-A0A9N9EQ00-F1
#
_entry.id   AF-A0A9N9EQ00-F1
#
_cell.length_a   1.000
_cell.length_b   1.000
_cell.length_c   1.000
_cell.angle_alpha   90.00
_cell.angle_beta   90.00
_cell.angle_gamma   90.00
#
_symmetry.space_group_name_H-M   'P 1'
#
loop_
_entity.id
_entity.type
_entity.pdbx_description
1 polymer ?
#
loop_
_entity_poly.entity_id
_entity_poly.type
_entity_poly.pdbx_seq_one_letter_code
_entity_poly.pdbx_strand_id
1 'polypeptide(L)'
;MDKKNPFPKLPPLSKCKISGSVRFIPQYNIDNLFGVISFTEVLDGNETIVDGVFSTPVGVSGIKTTKGKPVYTAELLHMDEMIYDLSVPVFNNAIELVTPVPYLAPLTICGKDSIIGKTVVIKREGKEIARAEISALKSFEHLVDPNYT
;
A
#
# COMPACT_ATOMS: atom_id res chain seq x y z
N MET A 1 24.61 -14.30 3.07
CA MET A 1 23.27 -14.91 3.08
C MET A 1 23.18 -15.78 4.33
N ASP A 2 22.38 -15.39 5.32
CA ASP A 2 22.11 -16.24 6.49
C ASP A 2 21.28 -17.43 6.05
N LYS A 3 21.86 -18.63 6.09
CA LYS A 3 21.23 -19.89 5.65
C LYS A 3 20.05 -20.36 6.52
N LYS A 4 19.58 -19.55 7.47
CA LYS A 4 18.55 -19.91 8.45
C LYS A 4 17.28 -19.05 8.43
N ASN A 5 17.25 -17.96 7.66
CA ASN A 5 16.04 -17.15 7.52
C ASN A 5 15.47 -17.33 6.11
N PRO A 6 14.31 -17.99 5.94
CA PRO A 6 13.70 -18.19 4.62
C PRO A 6 13.16 -16.89 4.03
N PHE A 7 13.09 -15.81 4.81
CA PHE A 7 12.57 -14.52 4.37
C PHE A 7 13.69 -13.60 3.87
N PRO A 8 13.47 -12.90 2.74
CA PRO A 8 14.41 -11.88 2.29
C PRO A 8 14.57 -10.81 3.37
N LYS A 9 15.81 -10.36 3.58
CA LYS A 9 16.11 -9.33 4.57
C LYS A 9 15.46 -8.02 4.11
N LEU A 10 14.59 -7.44 4.94
CA LEU A 10 13.99 -6.14 4.65
C LEU A 10 15.11 -5.07 4.52
N PRO A 11 14.96 -4.10 3.61
CA PRO A 11 15.88 -2.97 3.55
C PRO A 11 15.84 -2.17 4.86
N PRO A 12 16.95 -1.51 5.25
CA PRO A 12 16.94 -0.65 6.42
C PRO A 12 15.95 0.52 6.24
N LEU A 13 15.26 0.84 7.34
CA LEU A 13 14.33 1.97 7.39
C LEU A 13 15.08 3.28 7.14
N SER A 14 14.41 4.20 6.43
CA SER A 14 14.90 5.57 6.25
C SER A 14 14.84 6.35 7.57
N LYS A 15 15.49 7.51 7.61
CA LYS A 15 15.33 8.48 8.71
C LYS A 15 13.94 9.14 8.75
N CYS A 16 13.06 8.84 7.78
CA CYS A 16 11.70 9.36 7.74
C CYS A 16 10.87 8.76 8.88
N LYS A 17 10.52 9.58 9.88
CA LYS A 17 9.76 9.16 11.07
C LYS A 17 8.24 9.14 10.86
N ILE A 18 7.81 9.15 9.61
CA ILE A 18 6.40 9.11 9.24
C ILE A 18 6.18 8.04 8.17
N SER A 19 4.98 7.46 8.16
CA SER A 19 4.50 6.57 7.11
C SER A 19 3.29 7.19 6.42
N GLY A 20 3.04 6.79 5.18
CA GLY A 20 1.81 7.13 4.48
C GLY A 20 0.76 6.05 4.70
N SER A 21 -0.51 6.44 4.79
CA SER A 21 -1.62 5.50 4.72
C SER A 21 -2.81 6.10 3.99
N VAL A 22 -3.48 5.26 3.21
CA VAL A 22 -4.78 5.58 2.62
C VAL A 22 -5.77 4.49 3.00
N ARG A 23 -7.02 4.90 3.26
CA ARG A 23 -8.11 4.01 3.67
C ARG A 23 -9.32 4.21 2.78
N PHE A 24 -9.88 3.11 2.32
CA PHE A 24 -11.14 3.05 1.58
C PHE A 24 -12.19 2.44 2.49
N ILE A 25 -13.25 3.20 2.77
CA ILE A 25 -14.35 2.79 3.63
C ILE A 25 -15.57 2.49 2.74
N PRO A 26 -16.23 1.33 2.91
CA PRO A 26 -17.32 0.88 2.04
C PRO A 26 -18.39 1.94 1.74
N GLN A 27 -18.80 2.71 2.75
CA GLN A 27 -19.86 3.71 2.63
C GLN A 27 -19.53 4.89 1.69
N TYR A 28 -18.27 5.03 1.26
CA TYR A 28 -17.80 6.12 0.40
C TYR A 28 -17.35 5.65 -0.98
N ASN A 29 -17.65 4.40 -1.37
CA ASN A 29 -17.29 3.90 -2.69
C ASN A 29 -18.35 2.96 -3.27
N ILE A 30 -18.42 2.93 -4.60
CA ILE A 30 -19.53 2.31 -5.36
C ILE A 30 -19.67 0.81 -5.08
N ASP A 31 -18.56 0.13 -4.81
CA ASP A 31 -18.50 -1.33 -4.71
C ASP A 31 -18.40 -1.84 -3.25
N ASN A 32 -18.61 -0.97 -2.26
CA ASN A 32 -18.49 -1.30 -0.83
C ASN A 32 -17.13 -1.94 -0.46
N LEU A 33 -16.07 -1.50 -1.15
CA LEU A 33 -14.70 -1.93 -0.95
C LEU A 33 -14.18 -1.40 0.39
N PHE A 34 -13.65 -2.31 1.22
CA PHE A 34 -12.81 -1.93 2.35
C PHE A 34 -11.36 -2.21 2.00
N GLY A 35 -10.49 -1.22 2.18
CA GLY A 35 -9.07 -1.43 1.95
C GLY A 35 -8.18 -0.42 2.64
N VAL A 36 -6.96 -0.85 2.91
CA VAL A 36 -5.89 -0.02 3.47
C VAL A 36 -4.65 -0.23 2.62
N ILE A 37 -3.97 0.87 2.28
CA ILE A 37 -2.63 0.83 1.72
C ILE A 37 -1.70 1.58 2.68
N SER A 38 -0.55 0.98 2.99
CA SER A 38 0.53 1.58 3.77
C SER A 38 1.76 1.81 2.92
N PHE A 39 2.44 2.91 3.22
CA PHE A 39 3.64 3.36 2.53
C PHE A 39 4.75 3.60 3.58
N THR A 40 5.85 2.87 3.48
CA THR A 40 6.98 2.99 4.41
C THR A 40 8.26 3.28 3.64
N GLU A 41 8.83 4.46 3.84
CA GLU A 41 10.08 4.86 3.19
C GLU A 41 11.28 4.09 3.76
N VAL A 42 12.05 3.50 2.86
CA VAL A 42 13.28 2.75 3.14
C VAL A 42 14.43 3.38 2.37
N LEU A 43 15.67 3.04 2.74
CA LEU A 43 16.87 3.48 2.01
C LEU A 43 16.95 5.02 1.80
N ASP A 44 16.88 5.80 2.89
CA ASP A 44 17.10 7.26 2.92
C ASP A 44 16.49 8.05 1.74
N GLY A 45 15.22 7.79 1.40
CA GLY A 45 14.41 8.67 0.55
C GLY A 45 14.16 8.22 -0.89
N ASN A 46 14.68 7.08 -1.32
CA ASN A 46 14.59 6.66 -2.72
C ASN A 46 13.54 5.59 -3.00
N GLU A 47 13.18 4.80 -1.99
CA GLU A 47 12.27 3.68 -2.18
C GLU A 47 11.26 3.62 -1.04
N THR A 48 10.04 3.21 -1.37
CA THR A 48 8.96 3.05 -0.42
C THR A 48 8.38 1.65 -0.56
N ILE A 49 8.29 0.94 0.57
CA ILE A 49 7.52 -0.30 0.65
C ILE A 49 6.03 0.07 0.54
N VAL A 50 5.35 -0.53 -0.43
CA VAL A 50 3.90 -0.37 -0.64
C VAL A 50 3.20 -1.68 -0.35
N ASP A 51 2.33 -1.66 0.67
CA ASP A 51 1.53 -2.83 1.05
C ASP A 51 0.05 -2.47 1.04
N GLY A 52 -0.75 -3.25 0.31
CA GLY A 52 -2.20 -3.07 0.22
C GLY A 52 -2.96 -4.31 0.68
N VAL A 53 -4.03 -4.10 1.44
CA VAL A 53 -4.99 -5.15 1.84
C VAL A 53 -6.39 -4.67 1.52
N PHE A 54 -7.15 -5.51 0.80
CA PHE A 54 -8.48 -5.19 0.31
C PHE A 54 -9.47 -6.34 0.53
N SER A 55 -10.72 -5.99 0.80
CA SER A 55 -11.83 -6.92 0.94
C SER A 55 -13.13 -6.31 0.42
N THR A 56 -14.07 -7.18 0.06
CA THR A 56 -15.45 -6.81 -0.31
C THR A 56 -16.43 -7.53 0.62
N PRO A 57 -17.75 -7.24 0.57
CA PRO A 57 -18.75 -8.01 1.30
C PRO A 57 -18.78 -9.51 0.97
N VAL A 58 -18.33 -9.90 -0.22
CA VAL A 58 -18.16 -11.31 -0.64
C VAL A 58 -16.73 -11.81 -0.42
N GLY A 59 -15.95 -11.08 0.39
CA GLY A 59 -14.57 -11.38 0.73
C GLY A 59 -13.58 -11.13 -0.41
N VAL A 60 -12.52 -11.92 -0.39
CA VAL A 60 -11.39 -11.88 -1.34
C VAL A 60 -11.81 -12.25 -2.77
N SER A 61 -12.81 -13.11 -2.92
CA SER A 61 -13.32 -13.53 -4.24
C SER A 61 -13.92 -12.38 -5.05
N GLY A 62 -14.25 -11.25 -4.40
CA GLY A 62 -14.67 -10.03 -5.08
C GLY A 62 -13.52 -9.18 -5.64
N ILE A 63 -12.27 -9.48 -5.30
CA ILE A 63 -11.07 -8.70 -5.68
C ILE A 63 -10.32 -9.35 -6.84
N LYS A 64 -10.31 -10.69 -6.92
CA LYS A 64 -9.69 -11.46 -8.01
C LYS A 64 -10.73 -12.34 -8.70
N THR A 65 -10.67 -12.40 -10.02
CA THR A 65 -11.43 -13.35 -10.84
C THR A 65 -11.03 -14.79 -10.50
N THR A 66 -11.84 -15.77 -10.93
CA THR A 66 -11.52 -17.21 -10.80
C THR A 66 -10.21 -17.63 -11.48
N LYS A 67 -9.70 -16.81 -12.42
CA LYS A 67 -8.41 -16.99 -13.10
C LYS A 67 -7.25 -16.27 -12.39
N GLY A 68 -7.48 -15.73 -11.19
CA GLY A 68 -6.46 -15.02 -10.39
C GLY A 68 -6.16 -13.58 -10.82
N LYS A 69 -6.84 -13.06 -11.86
CA LYS A 69 -6.64 -11.67 -12.32
C LYS A 69 -7.36 -10.68 -11.39
N PRO A 70 -6.72 -9.57 -10.98
CA PRO A 70 -7.40 -8.49 -10.28
C PRO A 70 -8.61 -7.94 -11.05
N VAL A 71 -9.68 -7.64 -10.32
CA VAL A 71 -10.87 -6.92 -10.82
C VAL A 71 -10.64 -5.41 -10.85
N TYR A 72 -9.77 -4.93 -9.96
CA TYR A 72 -9.51 -3.51 -9.74
C TYR A 72 -8.07 -3.13 -10.10
N THR A 73 -7.88 -1.85 -10.42
CA THR A 73 -6.57 -1.20 -10.55
C THR A 73 -6.47 -0.07 -9.53
N ALA A 74 -5.23 0.31 -9.18
CA ALA A 74 -4.95 1.40 -8.26
C ALA A 74 -3.94 2.36 -8.89
N GLU A 75 -4.22 3.65 -8.84
CA GLU A 75 -3.37 4.71 -9.39
C GLU A 75 -3.06 5.73 -8.31
N LEU A 76 -1.81 6.22 -8.31
CA LEU A 76 -1.40 7.38 -7.54
C LEU A 76 -1.45 8.62 -8.44
N LEU A 77 -2.17 9.64 -7.99
CA LEU A 77 -2.39 10.88 -8.71
C LEU A 77 -1.77 12.08 -8.00
N HIS A 78 -1.25 13.03 -8.77
CA HIS A 78 -0.95 14.38 -8.33
C HIS A 78 -1.72 15.36 -9.21
N MET A 79 -2.61 16.16 -8.62
CA MET A 79 -3.48 17.08 -9.38
C MET A 79 -4.23 16.38 -10.54
N ASP A 80 -4.79 15.19 -10.27
CA ASP A 80 -5.48 14.31 -11.23
C ASP A 80 -4.64 13.71 -12.37
N GLU A 81 -3.34 14.00 -12.42
CA GLU A 81 -2.40 13.32 -13.31
C GLU A 81 -1.84 12.06 -12.65
N MET A 82 -1.83 10.95 -13.38
CA MET A 82 -1.26 9.69 -12.90
C MET A 82 0.25 9.79 -12.86
N ILE A 83 0.81 9.57 -11.66
CA ILE A 83 2.26 9.57 -11.44
C ILE A 83 2.82 8.18 -11.15
N TYR A 84 1.99 7.22 -10.73
CA TYR A 84 2.43 5.85 -10.45
C TYR A 84 1.28 4.83 -10.50
N ASP A 85 1.57 3.62 -11.00
CA ASP A 85 0.64 2.47 -10.97
C ASP A 85 0.86 1.65 -9.69
N LEU A 86 -0.15 1.61 -8.82
CA LEU A 86 -0.15 0.86 -7.57
C LEU A 86 -0.82 -0.51 -7.70
N SER A 87 -1.33 -0.89 -8.87
CA SER A 87 -2.16 -2.09 -9.05
C SER A 87 -1.45 -3.38 -8.63
N VAL A 88 -0.16 -3.49 -8.94
CA VAL A 88 0.65 -4.66 -8.57
C VAL A 88 0.82 -4.77 -7.05
N PRO A 89 1.44 -3.79 -6.35
CA PRO A 89 1.62 -3.89 -4.90
C PRO A 89 0.29 -4.00 -4.14
N VAL A 90 -0.79 -3.46 -4.69
CA VAL A 90 -2.09 -3.43 -4.03
C VAL A 90 -2.92 -4.68 -4.28
N PHE A 91 -3.10 -5.14 -5.52
CA PHE A 91 -4.07 -6.20 -5.83
C PHE A 91 -3.46 -7.53 -6.21
N ASN A 92 -2.22 -7.57 -6.71
CA ASN A 92 -1.56 -8.85 -6.94
C ASN A 92 -1.16 -9.49 -5.60
N ASN A 93 -0.76 -8.68 -4.62
CA ASN A 93 -0.31 -9.13 -3.30
C ASN A 93 -1.42 -9.24 -2.24
N ALA A 94 -2.60 -8.66 -2.44
CA ALA A 94 -3.65 -8.52 -1.42
C ALA A 94 -4.16 -9.82 -0.76
N ILE A 95 -3.80 -11.01 -1.26
CA ILE A 95 -4.58 -12.24 -1.04
C ILE A 95 -3.75 -13.48 -0.67
N GLU A 96 -2.43 -13.46 -0.80
CA GLU A 96 -1.65 -14.63 -0.40
C GLU A 96 -1.06 -14.36 0.99
N LEU A 97 -1.51 -15.10 2.01
CA LEU A 97 -0.89 -15.21 3.35
C LEU A 97 0.56 -15.74 3.30
N VAL A 98 1.18 -15.71 2.14
CA VAL A 98 2.57 -16.05 1.88
C VAL A 98 3.34 -14.76 2.02
N THR A 99 4.28 -14.73 2.96
CA THR A 99 5.12 -13.58 3.31
C THR A 99 5.44 -12.71 2.09
N PRO A 100 4.89 -11.49 2.01
CA PRO A 100 5.04 -10.67 0.83
C PRO A 100 6.52 -10.33 0.70
N VAL A 101 7.10 -10.66 -0.45
CA VAL A 101 8.31 -9.95 -0.88
C VAL A 101 7.88 -8.49 -0.96
N PRO A 102 8.45 -7.60 -0.14
CA PRO A 102 8.01 -6.21 -0.10
C PRO A 102 8.15 -5.60 -1.49
N TYR A 103 7.10 -4.93 -1.95
CA TYR A 103 7.16 -4.23 -3.24
C TYR A 103 7.77 -2.85 -3.02
N LEU A 104 8.94 -2.64 -3.61
CA LEU A 104 9.65 -1.37 -3.55
C LEU A 104 9.22 -0.51 -4.74
N ALA A 105 8.59 0.62 -4.43
CA ALA A 105 8.24 1.64 -5.41
C ALA A 105 9.20 2.83 -5.29
N PRO A 106 9.59 3.48 -6.41
CA PRO A 106 10.41 4.68 -6.41
C PRO A 106 9.57 5.91 -6.01
N LEU A 107 9.09 5.88 -4.77
CA LEU A 107 8.26 6.91 -4.16
C LEU A 107 8.92 7.36 -2.86
N THR A 108 8.61 8.58 -2.45
CA THR A 108 9.18 9.20 -1.26
C THR A 108 8.06 9.68 -0.34
N ILE A 109 8.21 9.50 0.96
CA ILE A 109 7.28 9.94 2.01
C ILE A 109 7.77 11.26 2.61
N CYS A 110 9.07 11.44 2.79
CA CYS A 110 9.66 12.65 3.37
C CYS A 110 10.30 13.57 2.31
N GLY A 111 10.33 14.87 2.56
CA GLY A 111 10.99 15.83 1.68
C GLY A 111 10.10 16.37 0.55
N LYS A 112 10.73 16.96 -0.48
CA LYS A 112 10.05 17.81 -1.47
C LYS A 112 9.10 17.03 -2.37
N ASP A 113 9.45 15.80 -2.72
CA ASP A 113 8.70 14.96 -3.67
C ASP A 113 7.71 14.02 -2.98
N SER A 114 7.41 14.28 -1.70
CA SER A 114 6.53 13.49 -0.85
C SER A 114 5.21 13.14 -1.54
N ILE A 115 4.78 11.89 -1.35
CA ILE A 115 3.45 11.42 -1.76
C ILE A 115 2.37 11.71 -0.71
N ILE A 116 2.72 12.24 0.46
CA ILE A 116 1.72 12.67 1.45
C ILE A 116 0.85 13.79 0.84
N GLY A 117 -0.46 13.69 1.04
CA GLY A 117 -1.43 14.60 0.43
C GLY A 117 -1.74 14.31 -1.04
N LYS A 118 -1.05 13.35 -1.67
CA LYS A 118 -1.42 12.86 -3.01
C LYS A 118 -2.60 11.89 -2.91
N THR A 119 -3.26 11.67 -4.04
CA THR A 119 -4.52 10.93 -4.08
C THR A 119 -4.32 9.53 -4.64
N VAL A 120 -4.89 8.51 -4.00
CA VAL A 120 -5.03 7.17 -4.58
C VAL A 120 -6.44 6.99 -5.12
N VAL A 121 -6.52 6.51 -6.34
CA VAL A 121 -7.78 6.19 -7.01
C VAL A 121 -7.84 4.69 -7.29
N ILE A 122 -8.98 4.08 -6.96
CA ILE A 122 -9.31 2.71 -7.35
C ILE A 122 -10.25 2.76 -8.53
N LYS A 123 -9.95 1.95 -9.56
CA LYS A 123 -10.77 1.83 -10.76
C LYS A 123 -11.23 0.39 -10.98
N ARG A 124 -12.41 0.25 -11.58
CA ARG A 124 -12.93 -0.99 -12.16
C ARG A 124 -13.23 -0.74 -13.62
N GLU A 125 -12.65 -1.53 -14.52
CA GLU A 125 -12.83 -1.39 -15.97
C GLU A 125 -12.54 0.05 -16.47
N GLY A 126 -11.52 0.69 -15.88
CA GLY A 126 -11.13 2.07 -16.20
C GLY A 126 -12.00 3.17 -15.59
N LYS A 127 -13.09 2.83 -14.89
CA LYS A 127 -13.93 3.81 -14.18
C LYS A 127 -13.49 3.96 -12.73
N GLU A 128 -13.32 5.19 -12.28
CA GLU A 128 -13.10 5.52 -10.87
C GLU A 128 -14.29 5.07 -10.02
N ILE A 129 -14.02 4.29 -8.98
CA ILE A 129 -15.02 3.81 -8.02
C ILE A 129 -14.78 4.32 -6.60
N ALA A 130 -13.53 4.68 -6.28
CA ALA A 130 -13.12 5.14 -4.97
C ALA A 130 -11.90 6.07 -5.10
N ARG A 131 -11.84 7.05 -4.20
CA ARG A 131 -10.77 8.03 -4.11
C ARG A 131 -10.49 8.34 -2.66
N ALA A 132 -9.21 8.42 -2.30
CA ALA A 132 -8.80 8.86 -0.97
C ALA A 132 -7.39 9.45 -0.98
N GLU A 133 -7.14 10.39 -0.07
CA GLU A 133 -5.86 11.05 0.09
C GLU A 133 -4.92 10.24 1.00
N ILE A 134 -3.62 10.25 0.70
CA ILE A 134 -2.59 9.66 1.54
C ILE A 134 -2.37 10.57 2.75
N SER A 135 -2.74 10.06 3.92
CA SER A 135 -2.50 10.70 5.20
C SER A 135 -1.13 10.33 5.76
N ALA A 136 -0.46 11.28 6.41
CA ALA A 136 0.74 11.00 7.19
C ALA A 136 0.35 10.39 8.54
N LEU A 137 0.97 9.28 8.88
CA LEU A 137 0.94 8.66 10.20
C LEU A 137 2.32 8.84 10.83
N LYS A 138 2.35 9.35 12.07
CA LYS A 138 3.61 9.34 12.83
C LYS A 138 4.01 7.89 13.08
N SER A 139 5.26 7.55 12.79
CA SER A 139 5.79 6.22 13.05
C SER A 139 5.67 5.92 14.55
N PHE A 140 5.00 4.82 14.90
CA PHE A 140 4.94 4.30 16.26
C PHE A 140 6.22 3.50 16.55
N GLU A 141 7.40 4.13 16.52
CA GLU A 141 8.65 3.53 17.01
C GLU A 141 8.61 3.22 18.53
N HIS A 142 7.45 3.34 19.19
CA HIS A 142 7.25 3.13 20.62
C HIS A 142 6.26 2.00 21.00
N LEU A 143 5.77 1.16 20.07
CA LEU A 143 4.87 0.05 20.43
C LEU A 143 5.51 -1.34 20.48
N VAL A 144 6.82 -1.45 20.28
CA VAL A 144 7.57 -2.63 20.70
C VAL A 144 8.39 -2.24 21.92
N ASP A 145 7.81 -2.43 23.11
CA ASP A 145 8.57 -2.41 24.35
C ASP A 145 9.63 -3.54 24.26
N PRO A 146 10.93 -3.24 24.32
CA PRO A 146 11.97 -4.26 24.31
C PRO A 146 11.91 -5.18 25.56
N ASN A 147 11.04 -4.91 26.53
CA ASN A 147 10.81 -5.76 27.70
C ASN A 147 9.65 -6.75 27.55
N TYR A 148 9.02 -6.89 26.38
CA TYR A 148 8.10 -8.00 26.13
C TYR A 148 8.88 -9.25 25.68
N THR A 149 9.55 -9.89 26.64
CA THR A 149 9.98 -11.30 26.63
C THR A 149 9.57 -11.98 27.92
#